data_AF-A0A9D5ERK0-F1
#
_entry.id   AF-A0A9D5ERK0-F1
#
_cell.length_a   1.000
_cell.length_b   1.000
_cell.length_c   1.000
_cell.angle_alpha   90.00
_cell.angle_beta   90.00
_cell.angle_gamma   90.00
#
_symmetry.space_group_name_H-M   'P 1'
#
loop_
_entity.id
_entity.type
_entity.pdbx_description
1 polymer ?
#
loop_
_entity_poly.entity_id
_entity_poly.type
_entity_poly.pdbx_seq_one_letter_code
_entity_poly.pdbx_strand_id
1 'polypeptide(L)'
;MVTLYVGGKRVDWADMGRVFADPSVFGRKLEFRDDDGQVLARVISESPIAKEDDPEWVKAITPEAIEEALKGPFLTLEEYRKQVGQA
;
A
#
# COMPACT_ATOMS: atom_id res chain seq x y z
N MET A 1 4.29 -18.70 13.64
CA MET A 1 3.09 -18.69 12.77
C MET A 1 2.60 -17.25 12.65
N VAL A 2 1.96 -16.86 11.54
CA VAL A 2 1.50 -15.48 11.32
C VAL A 2 -0.02 -15.43 11.41
N THR A 3 -0.53 -14.49 12.19
CA THR A 3 -1.96 -14.32 12.45
C THR A 3 -2.43 -12.93 11.99
N LEU A 4 -3.52 -12.89 11.25
CA LEU A 4 -4.17 -11.62 10.87
C LEU A 4 -5.03 -11.09 12.01
N TYR A 5 -4.95 -9.79 12.22
CA TYR A 5 -5.80 -9.02 13.13
C TYR A 5 -6.51 -7.90 12.35
N VAL A 6 -7.82 -7.78 12.53
CA VAL A 6 -8.65 -6.72 11.94
C VAL A 6 -9.27 -5.92 13.08
N GLY A 7 -8.96 -4.63 13.18
CA GLY A 7 -9.42 -3.78 14.27
C GLY A 7 -9.03 -4.31 15.66
N GLY A 8 -7.88 -4.98 15.76
CA GLY A 8 -7.39 -5.62 16.99
C GLY A 8 -8.02 -6.98 17.32
N LYS A 9 -8.92 -7.51 16.48
CA LYS A 9 -9.49 -8.86 16.65
C LYS A 9 -8.75 -9.87 15.79
N ARG A 10 -8.36 -11.00 16.41
CA ARG A 10 -7.75 -12.14 15.71
C ARG A 10 -8.73 -12.71 14.68
N VAL A 11 -8.24 -12.98 13.48
CA VAL A 11 -8.97 -13.63 12.39
C VAL A 11 -8.47 -15.06 12.24
N ASP A 12 -9.40 -16.00 12.09
CA ASP A 12 -9.04 -17.39 11.78
C ASP A 12 -8.51 -17.52 10.35
N TRP A 13 -7.57 -18.44 10.15
CA TRP A 13 -6.98 -18.67 8.82
C TRP A 13 -8.04 -19.05 7.77
N ALA A 14 -9.04 -19.84 8.15
CA ALA A 14 -10.13 -20.26 7.26
C ALA A 14 -10.99 -19.07 6.78
N ASP A 15 -11.06 -18.00 7.57
CA ASP A 15 -11.90 -16.83 7.29
C ASP A 15 -11.14 -15.70 6.57
N MET A 16 -9.81 -15.79 6.43
CA MET A 16 -9.00 -14.70 5.86
C MET A 16 -9.43 -14.33 4.44
N GLY A 17 -9.73 -15.32 3.58
CA GLY A 17 -10.18 -15.06 2.21
C GLY A 17 -11.49 -14.27 2.17
N ARG A 18 -12.43 -14.58 3.08
CA ARG A 18 -13.69 -13.85 3.21
C ARG A 18 -13.48 -12.43 3.72
N VAL A 19 -12.56 -12.26 4.68
CA VAL A 19 -12.20 -10.96 5.25
C VAL A 19 -11.58 -10.04 4.19
N PHE A 20 -10.67 -10.53 3.37
CA PHE A 20 -10.08 -9.72 2.30
C PHE A 20 -11.02 -9.46 1.12
N ALA A 21 -12.05 -10.29 0.93
CA ALA A 21 -13.07 -10.07 -0.08
C ALA A 21 -14.08 -8.97 0.31
N ASP A 22 -14.12 -8.55 1.58
CA ASP A 22 -14.99 -7.46 2.06
C ASP A 22 -14.26 -6.11 1.98
N PRO A 23 -14.65 -5.19 1.07
CA PRO A 23 -13.97 -3.91 0.92
C PRO A 23 -14.02 -3.03 2.18
N SER A 24 -15.00 -3.23 3.06
CA SER A 24 -15.12 -2.45 4.30
C SER A 24 -14.00 -2.73 5.31
N VAL A 25 -13.31 -3.87 5.15
CA VAL A 25 -12.21 -4.28 6.03
C VAL A 25 -10.99 -3.37 5.88
N PHE A 26 -10.74 -2.83 4.69
CA PHE A 26 -9.61 -1.93 4.44
C PHE A 26 -9.75 -0.58 5.15
N GLY A 27 -10.95 -0.17 5.53
CA GLY A 27 -11.17 1.00 6.39
C GLY A 27 -10.79 0.79 7.86
N ARG A 28 -10.34 -0.41 8.24
CA ARG A 28 -9.97 -0.79 9.61
C ARG A 28 -8.47 -1.06 9.71
N LYS A 29 -7.95 -1.00 10.94
CA LYS A 29 -6.55 -1.33 11.22
C LYS A 29 -6.28 -2.82 10.96
N LEU A 30 -5.47 -3.12 9.97
CA LEU A 30 -5.08 -4.48 9.59
C LEU A 30 -3.63 -4.73 10.04
N GLU A 31 -3.43 -5.77 10.84
CA GLU A 31 -2.11 -6.11 11.39
C GLU A 31 -1.84 -7.60 11.22
N PHE A 32 -0.63 -7.94 10.78
CA PHE A 32 -0.10 -9.30 10.85
C PHE A 32 0.80 -9.40 12.05
N ARG A 33 0.54 -10.38 12.92
CA ARG A 33 1.31 -10.60 14.15
C ARG A 33 1.93 -11.99 14.20
N ASP A 34 3.06 -12.10 14.87
CA ASP A 34 3.64 -13.41 15.22
C ASP A 34 2.92 -14.04 16.44
N ASP A 35 3.42 -15.19 16.89
CA ASP A 35 2.86 -15.94 18.01
C ASP A 35 3.06 -15.23 19.36
N ASP A 36 4.10 -14.38 19.47
CA ASP A 36 4.36 -13.52 20.63
C ASP A 36 3.51 -12.24 20.61
N GLY A 37 2.72 -12.05 19.56
CA GLY A 37 1.84 -10.91 19.37
C GLY A 37 2.55 -9.64 18.87
N GLN A 38 3.81 -9.73 18.44
CA GLN A 38 4.51 -8.62 17.80
C GLN A 38 3.95 -8.37 16.41
N VAL A 39 3.81 -7.09 16.05
CA VAL A 39 3.33 -6.69 14.72
C VAL A 39 4.46 -6.82 13.72
N LEU A 40 4.31 -7.75 12.77
CA LEU A 40 5.25 -7.98 11.67
C LEU A 40 4.97 -7.05 10.48
N ALA A 41 3.70 -6.79 10.20
CA ALA A 41 3.28 -5.92 9.10
C ALA A 41 1.93 -5.26 9.38
N ARG A 42 1.69 -4.11 8.75
CA ARG A 42 0.41 -3.40 8.77
C ARG A 42 -0.06 -3.16 7.35
N VAL A 43 -1.33 -3.44 7.06
CA VAL A 43 -1.94 -2.98 5.80
C VAL A 43 -2.51 -1.61 6.08
N ILE A 44 -1.83 -0.60 5.53
CA ILE A 44 -2.20 0.79 5.68
C ILE A 44 -3.02 1.15 4.43
N SER A 45 -4.35 1.19 4.57
CA SER A 45 -5.24 1.75 3.55
C SER A 45 -5.33 3.27 3.69
N GLU A 46 -4.22 3.93 4.01
CA GLU A 46 -4.20 5.38 3.98
C GLU A 46 -4.39 5.77 2.51
N SER A 47 -5.54 6.39 2.26
CA SER A 47 -5.76 7.14 1.02
C SER A 47 -4.53 8.03 0.82
N PRO A 48 -3.97 8.16 -0.40
CA PRO A 48 -2.77 8.96 -0.68
C PRO A 48 -3.00 10.47 -0.47
N ILE A 49 -4.04 10.86 0.27
CA ILE A 49 -4.34 12.23 0.64
C ILE A 49 -3.30 12.65 1.67
N ALA A 50 -2.37 13.48 1.23
CA ALA A 50 -1.40 14.13 2.09
C ALA A 50 -2.10 14.77 3.30
N LYS A 51 -1.55 14.53 4.49
CA LYS A 51 -1.99 15.11 5.75
C LYS A 51 -1.46 16.54 5.87
N GLU A 52 -2.09 17.34 6.73
CA GLU A 52 -1.71 18.75 6.96
C GLU A 52 -0.26 18.89 7.46
N ASP A 53 0.23 17.91 8.23
CA ASP A 53 1.59 17.86 8.77
C ASP A 53 2.62 17.23 7.82
N ASP A 54 2.21 16.75 6.64
CA ASP A 54 3.14 16.12 5.72
C ASP A 54 4.09 17.17 5.10
N PRO A 55 5.32 16.76 4.73
CA PRO A 55 6.24 17.62 4.00
C PRO A 55 5.62 18.19 2.73
N GLU A 56 6.00 19.41 2.36
CA GLU A 56 5.47 20.10 1.17
C GLU A 56 5.62 19.29 -0.13
N TRP A 57 6.69 18.48 -0.24
CA TRP A 57 6.89 17.60 -1.39
C TRP A 57 5.89 16.44 -1.46
N VAL A 58 5.36 15.98 -0.32
CA VAL A 58 4.30 14.95 -0.25
C VAL A 58 2.97 15.57 -0.64
N LYS A 59 2.67 16.77 -0.13
CA LYS A 59 1.45 17.53 -0.47
C LYS A 59 1.37 17.89 -1.95
N ALA A 60 2.51 18.05 -2.62
CA ALA A 60 2.59 18.27 -4.06
C ALA A 60 2.21 17.03 -4.89
N ILE A 61 2.19 15.83 -4.31
CA ILE A 61 1.79 14.59 -4.98
C ILE A 61 0.26 14.46 -4.90
N THR A 62 -0.45 15.22 -5.73
CA THR A 62 -1.91 15.15 -5.77
C THR A 62 -2.39 13.91 -6.56
N PRO A 63 -3.62 13.42 -6.33
CA PRO A 63 -4.20 12.35 -7.13
C PRO A 63 -4.17 12.64 -8.63
N GLU A 64 -4.39 13.90 -9.03
CA GLU A 64 -4.33 14.35 -10.42
C GLU A 64 -2.90 14.29 -10.97
N ALA A 65 -1.91 14.68 -10.18
CA ALA A 65 -0.49 14.55 -10.56
C ALA A 65 -0.08 13.09 -10.74
N ILE A 66 -0.61 12.18 -9.90
CA ILE A 66 -0.41 10.73 -10.06
C ILE A 66 -1.08 10.24 -11.35
N GLU A 67 -2.33 10.65 -11.61
CA GLU A 67 -3.06 10.24 -12.82
C GLU A 67 -2.35 10.70 -14.10
N GLU A 68 -1.86 11.94 -14.12
CA GLU A 68 -1.08 12.46 -15.25
C GLU A 68 0.27 11.75 -15.40
N ALA A 69 0.96 11.44 -14.30
CA ALA A 69 2.18 10.64 -14.34
C ALA A 69 1.94 9.23 -14.89
N LEU A 70 0.75 8.66 -14.63
CA LEU A 70 0.35 7.36 -15.16
C LEU A 70 0.01 7.36 -16.67
N LYS A 71 -0.22 8.54 -17.26
CA LYS A 71 -0.45 8.72 -18.71
C LYS A 71 0.85 8.89 -19.51
N GLY A 72 1.97 9.10 -18.83
CA GLY A 72 3.27 9.36 -19.46
C GLY A 72 3.80 8.16 -20.25
N PRO A 73 4.74 8.39 -21.20
CA PRO A 73 5.39 7.28 -21.89
C PRO A 73 6.25 6.49 -20.91
N PHE A 74 5.82 5.27 -20.59
CA PHE A 74 6.64 4.32 -19.88
C PHE A 74 7.65 3.73 -20.85
N LEU A 75 8.92 4.04 -20.65
CA LEU A 75 9.99 3.36 -21.36
C LEU A 75 10.12 1.96 -20.79
N THR A 76 10.24 0.98 -21.67
CA THR A 76 10.78 -0.33 -21.32
C THR A 76 12.22 -0.17 -20.80
N LEU A 77 12.68 -1.17 -20.04
CA LEU A 77 14.06 -1.18 -19.53
C LEU A 77 15.10 -1.05 -20.66
N GLU A 78 14.82 -1.59 -21.84
CA GLU A 78 15.68 -1.47 -23.02
C GLU A 78 15.69 -0.06 -23.62
N GLU A 79 14.53 0.60 -23.69
CA GLU A 79 14.42 1.98 -24.17
C GLU A 79 15.11 2.96 -23.22
N TYR A 80 14.98 2.74 -21.90
CA TYR A 80 15.72 3.50 -20.90
C TYR A 80 17.24 3.34 -21.08
N ARG A 81 17.73 2.10 -21.20
CA ARG A 81 19.17 1.81 -21.40
C ARG A 81 19.74 2.51 -22.65
N LYS A 82 18.99 2.52 -23.75
CA LYS A 82 19.36 3.25 -24.97
C LYS A 82 19.43 4.76 -24.74
N GLN A 83 18.51 5.32 -23.95
CA GLN A 83 18.47 6.76 -23.67
C GLN A 83 19.62 7.21 -22.75
N VAL A 84 20.02 6.39 -21.77
CA VAL A 84 21.11 6.72 -20.83
C VAL A 84 22.51 6.31 -21.32
N GLY A 85 22.63 5.88 -22.58
CA GLY A 85 23.93 5.52 -23.18
C GLY A 85 24.58 4.27 -22.59
N GLN A 86 23.79 3.40 -21.94
CA GLN A 86 24.23 2.10 -21.47
C GLN A 86 23.89 1.06 -22.54
N ALA A 87 24.68 1.04 -23.62
CA ALA A 87 24.67 -0.02 -24.63
C ALA A 87 25.85 -0.98 -24.42
#